data_AF-A0AA35PTZ9-F1
#
_entry.id   AF-A0AA35PTZ9-F1
#
_cell.length_a   1.000
_cell.length_b   1.000
_cell.length_c   1.000
_cell.angle_alpha   90.00
_cell.angle_beta   90.00
_cell.angle_gamma   90.00
#
_symmetry.space_group_name_H-M   'P 1'
#
loop_
_entity.id
_entity.type
_entity.pdbx_description
1 polymer ?
#
loop_
_entity_poly.entity_id
_entity_poly.type
_entity_poly.pdbx_seq_one_letter_code
_entity_poly.pdbx_strand_id
1 'polypeptide(L)'
;MAPGGVQRVGGQVAAWFRRVTGQASGRIQLTDTLPGGFSPSHDGAEPYPLKQRRRRFRCNPRSLFSSRFAMIILLIVTLMLGSLLYFWHSEGPYQIPWFPDKESREFAKHPIPPAKEHTKIANYELPLSTKGRNIVDARGRRFKLASVNWYGASDELFVTGGLDVVHRSVIAESIKKLGFNSVRLPYADELVYKNPIVEERLLTANPDLIGLRALDILEAVTNALTDAGIAVIMNNHITTAVWCCGADPCDSGWSNDHLGPICRVKQTEEQWIENWETVMRPHVNNPLVIGADLRNEVRGLWGTMPWSKWATAAEKAGNRLLKMNPDWLIFVAGTESANDVSGARTRPVILDVENKLVYSAHIYAWSGWGSTEGRFLQRSYESFVRTMRHNWSYLLEQDIAPVWIGEIGAPRYPNLGDAHYWHNMMKYLKKVDADFGYWALNPRKPKGDIHEGYSVLEDDWVTPIVDYRMKDMTELINQ
;
A
#
# COMPACT_ATOMS: atom_id res chain seq x y z
N MET A 1 9.41 28.12 23.20
CA MET A 1 10.85 27.84 22.97
C MET A 1 10.95 26.89 21.78
N ALA A 2 11.95 27.08 20.93
CA ALA A 2 12.08 26.67 19.51
C ALA A 2 11.50 25.30 19.07
N PRO A 3 10.94 25.19 17.85
CA PRO A 3 10.49 23.93 17.26
C PRO A 3 11.61 23.27 16.43
N GLY A 4 12.00 22.04 16.78
CA GLY A 4 12.92 21.21 15.99
C GLY A 4 12.17 20.37 14.97
N GLY A 5 12.20 20.79 13.71
CA GLY A 5 11.66 20.05 12.58
C GLY A 5 12.73 19.41 11.70
N VAL A 6 12.26 18.44 10.90
CA VAL A 6 12.81 18.01 9.61
C VAL A 6 14.08 17.14 9.63
N GLN A 7 13.89 15.82 9.64
CA GLN A 7 14.77 14.90 8.90
C GLN A 7 13.92 13.95 8.03
N ARG A 8 13.82 14.31 6.74
CA ARG A 8 13.13 13.57 5.68
C ARG A 8 14.17 13.02 4.68
N VAL A 9 13.90 11.81 4.18
CA VAL A 9 14.12 11.37 2.78
C VAL A 9 15.57 11.12 2.29
N GLY A 10 16.62 11.54 2.99
CA GLY A 10 18.02 11.20 2.61
C GLY A 10 18.45 9.74 2.83
N GLY A 11 17.71 8.97 3.64
CA GLY A 11 18.13 7.64 4.09
C GLY A 11 18.04 6.53 3.03
N GLN A 12 17.12 6.62 2.07
CA GLN A 12 16.89 5.54 1.10
C GLN A 12 17.90 5.55 -0.06
N VAL A 13 18.42 6.72 -0.45
CA VAL A 13 19.48 6.83 -1.46
C VAL A 13 20.84 6.37 -0.89
N ALA A 14 21.08 6.61 0.41
CA ALA A 14 22.29 6.14 1.11
C ALA A 14 22.32 4.61 1.33
N ALA A 15 21.14 3.97 1.43
CA ALA A 15 21.02 2.51 1.54
C ALA A 15 21.32 1.79 0.22
N TRP A 16 21.04 2.43 -0.92
CA TRP A 16 21.41 1.92 -2.24
C TRP A 16 22.93 1.96 -2.47
N PHE A 17 23.61 3.06 -2.09
CA PHE A 17 25.07 3.18 -2.25
C PHE A 17 25.87 2.15 -1.42
N ARG A 18 25.43 1.82 -0.20
CA ARG A 18 26.13 0.85 0.66
C ARG A 18 26.03 -0.61 0.20
N ARG A 19 25.02 -0.96 -0.62
CA ARG A 19 24.88 -2.32 -1.18
C ARG A 19 25.69 -2.53 -2.47
N VAL A 20 26.07 -1.46 -3.16
CA VAL A 20 26.79 -1.54 -4.45
C VAL A 20 28.31 -1.56 -4.27
N THR A 21 28.84 -1.05 -3.16
CA THR A 21 30.28 -1.10 -2.86
C THR A 21 30.57 -2.15 -1.78
N GLY A 22 30.80 -3.39 -2.20
CA GLY A 22 31.26 -4.44 -1.30
C GLY A 22 32.63 -4.10 -0.71
N GLN A 23 32.68 -3.88 0.60
CA GLN A 23 33.92 -3.97 1.38
C GLN A 23 33.63 -4.73 2.67
N ALA A 24 34.10 -5.97 2.71
CA ALA A 24 34.18 -6.77 3.92
C ALA A 24 35.17 -6.10 4.88
N SER A 25 34.74 -5.83 6.11
CA SER A 25 35.64 -5.55 7.22
C SER A 25 35.36 -6.55 8.34
N GLY A 26 36.09 -7.66 8.32
CA GLY A 26 36.22 -8.55 9.47
C GLY A 26 37.06 -7.87 10.55
N ARG A 27 36.50 -7.69 11.75
CA ARG A 27 37.27 -7.43 12.97
C ARG A 27 37.77 -8.78 13.49
N ILE A 28 39.10 -8.94 13.58
CA ILE A 28 39.72 -9.90 14.47
C ILE A 28 40.41 -9.08 15.56
N GLN A 29 39.92 -9.20 16.79
CA GLN A 29 40.65 -8.86 18.01
C GLN A 29 41.67 -9.96 18.26
N LEU A 30 42.94 -9.61 18.48
CA LEU A 30 43.90 -10.50 19.13
C LEU A 30 44.70 -9.70 20.17
N THR A 31 44.65 -10.24 21.36
CA THR A 31 45.25 -9.85 22.63
C THR A 31 46.74 -10.20 22.71
N ASP A 32 47.43 -9.52 23.61
CA ASP A 32 48.82 -9.72 24.03
C ASP A 32 49.19 -11.18 24.35
N THR A 33 50.38 -11.60 23.88
CA THR A 33 51.31 -12.51 24.60
C THR A 33 52.70 -12.48 23.94
N LEU A 34 53.73 -12.15 24.72
CA LEU A 34 55.16 -12.49 24.52
C LEU A 34 55.40 -13.94 24.99
N PRO A 35 56.42 -14.71 24.50
CA PRO A 35 57.82 -14.55 24.98
C PRO A 35 58.98 -15.00 24.04
N GLY A 36 60.20 -14.52 24.35
CA GLY A 36 61.53 -15.13 24.09
C GLY A 36 62.03 -15.16 22.63
N GLY A 37 63.29 -14.97 22.26
CA GLY A 37 64.59 -14.86 22.92
C GLY A 37 65.68 -15.11 21.84
N PHE A 38 66.92 -14.70 22.12
CA PHE A 38 68.18 -14.88 21.34
C PHE A 38 68.67 -13.76 20.40
N SER A 39 69.79 -13.14 20.82
CA SER A 39 70.86 -12.49 20.02
C SER A 39 72.04 -13.49 19.84
N PRO A 40 73.25 -13.14 19.34
CA PRO A 40 73.76 -11.90 18.70
C PRO A 40 74.72 -12.13 17.47
N SER A 41 75.37 -11.03 17.03
CA SER A 41 76.60 -10.89 16.19
C SER A 41 76.39 -10.99 14.66
N HIS A 42 76.99 -10.19 13.77
CA HIS A 42 78.32 -9.58 13.74
C HIS A 42 78.39 -8.35 12.79
N ASP A 43 79.33 -7.46 13.13
CA ASP A 43 80.11 -6.43 12.40
C ASP A 43 79.99 -6.24 10.87
N GLY A 44 80.02 -4.95 10.46
CA GLY A 44 81.18 -4.43 9.73
C GLY A 44 81.03 -3.96 8.27
N ALA A 45 81.38 -2.68 8.06
CA ALA A 45 81.98 -2.06 6.86
C ALA A 45 81.10 -1.51 5.70
N GLU A 46 80.83 -0.19 5.75
CA GLU A 46 81.33 0.93 4.88
C GLU A 46 81.42 0.82 3.30
N PRO A 47 81.54 1.94 2.51
CA PRO A 47 80.39 2.57 1.80
C PRO A 47 80.56 2.92 0.27
N TYR A 48 79.44 3.37 -0.36
CA TYR A 48 79.25 4.10 -1.65
C TYR A 48 79.51 3.37 -3.01
N PRO A 49 78.90 3.76 -4.17
CA PRO A 49 78.18 5.01 -4.46
C PRO A 49 76.79 4.94 -5.15
N LEU A 50 76.10 6.08 -5.05
CA LEU A 50 74.84 6.46 -5.70
C LEU A 50 74.87 6.36 -7.23
N LYS A 51 73.86 5.68 -7.81
CA LYS A 51 73.36 5.97 -9.16
C LYS A 51 71.85 6.23 -9.12
N GLN A 52 71.47 7.50 -8.96
CA GLN A 52 70.10 7.96 -9.20
C GLN A 52 69.79 7.90 -10.69
N ARG A 53 68.98 6.91 -11.10
CA ARG A 53 68.35 6.87 -12.42
C ARG A 53 67.00 7.61 -12.32
N ARG A 54 67.00 8.95 -12.51
CA ARG A 54 65.77 9.73 -12.65
C ARG A 54 65.07 9.36 -13.96
N ARG A 55 64.08 8.45 -13.91
CA ARG A 55 63.06 8.33 -14.96
C ARG A 55 62.06 9.49 -14.78
N ARG A 56 61.98 10.35 -15.80
CA ARG A 56 60.97 11.40 -15.92
C ARG A 56 59.57 10.78 -16.01
N PHE A 57 58.69 11.08 -15.05
CA PHE A 57 57.26 11.13 -15.32
C PHE A 57 56.90 12.59 -15.59
N ARG A 58 56.79 12.94 -16.87
CA ARG A 58 56.18 14.19 -17.32
C ARG A 58 54.66 14.01 -17.13
N CYS A 59 54.11 14.52 -16.03
CA CYS A 59 52.66 14.67 -15.93
C CYS A 59 52.22 15.71 -16.96
N ASN A 60 51.58 15.24 -18.04
CA ASN A 60 50.96 16.10 -19.03
C ASN A 60 49.59 16.52 -18.49
N PRO A 61 49.30 17.81 -18.24
CA PRO A 61 48.02 18.25 -17.64
C PRO A 61 46.79 18.02 -18.52
N ARG A 62 46.98 17.54 -19.75
CA ARG A 62 45.93 17.39 -20.77
C ARG A 62 45.19 16.03 -20.78
N SER A 63 45.45 15.11 -19.84
CA SER A 63 44.81 13.78 -19.89
C SER A 63 43.59 13.58 -18.98
N LEU A 64 43.21 14.56 -18.17
CA LEU A 64 42.02 14.45 -17.30
C LEU A 64 40.68 14.49 -18.07
N PHE A 65 40.68 14.88 -19.36
CA PHE A 65 39.48 14.99 -20.19
C PHE A 65 39.42 14.01 -21.38
N SER A 66 40.35 13.08 -21.54
CA SER A 66 40.34 12.15 -22.69
C SER A 66 39.90 10.72 -22.37
N SER A 67 39.55 10.43 -21.12
CA SER A 67 39.03 9.11 -20.75
C SER A 67 37.52 9.09 -20.97
N ARG A 68 37.03 8.14 -21.79
CA ARG A 68 35.59 7.86 -21.95
C ARG A 68 34.89 7.72 -20.60
N PHE A 69 35.60 7.27 -19.57
CA PHE A 69 35.13 7.15 -18.20
C PHE A 69 34.81 8.51 -17.54
N ALA A 70 35.65 9.53 -17.76
CA ALA A 70 35.43 10.88 -17.22
C ALA A 70 34.22 11.56 -17.89
N MET A 71 34.01 11.34 -19.19
CA MET A 71 32.83 11.84 -19.91
C MET A 71 31.53 11.14 -19.45
N ILE A 72 31.58 9.83 -19.19
CA ILE A 72 30.43 9.10 -18.64
C ILE A 72 30.09 9.62 -17.23
N ILE A 73 31.09 9.82 -16.38
CA ILE A 73 30.88 10.39 -15.03
C ILE A 73 30.28 11.79 -15.13
N LEU A 74 30.81 12.65 -16.01
CA LEU A 74 30.29 14.00 -16.20
C LEU A 74 28.83 13.96 -16.68
N LEU A 75 28.50 13.10 -17.65
CA LEU A 75 27.13 12.93 -18.14
C LEU A 75 26.17 12.49 -17.02
N ILE A 76 26.58 11.49 -16.21
CA ILE A 76 25.79 11.03 -15.07
C ILE A 76 25.58 12.16 -14.06
N VAL A 77 26.63 12.90 -13.72
CA VAL A 77 26.54 14.04 -12.78
C VAL A 77 25.63 15.14 -13.33
N THR A 78 25.74 15.48 -14.62
CA THR A 78 24.87 16.48 -15.26
C THR A 78 23.41 16.01 -15.29
N LEU A 79 23.14 14.75 -15.61
CA LEU A 79 21.79 14.18 -15.59
C LEU A 79 21.22 14.15 -14.17
N MET A 80 22.02 13.79 -13.16
CA MET A 80 21.61 13.82 -11.76
C MET A 80 21.32 15.24 -11.28
N LEU A 81 22.20 16.21 -11.57
CA LEU A 81 22.00 17.62 -11.22
C LEU A 81 20.78 18.20 -11.94
N GLY A 82 20.61 17.91 -13.22
CA GLY A 82 19.43 18.31 -14.00
C GLY A 82 18.15 17.72 -13.43
N SER A 83 18.17 16.44 -13.04
CA SER A 83 17.04 15.77 -12.37
C SER A 83 16.76 16.39 -11.01
N LEU A 84 17.77 16.66 -10.20
CA LEU A 84 17.65 17.32 -8.90
C LEU A 84 17.05 18.73 -9.03
N LEU A 85 17.50 19.52 -10.00
CA LEU A 85 16.97 20.86 -10.26
C LEU A 85 15.53 20.79 -10.78
N TYR A 86 15.23 19.83 -11.66
CA TYR A 86 13.87 19.59 -12.12
C TYR A 86 12.95 19.20 -10.97
N PHE A 87 13.33 18.25 -10.12
CA PHE A 87 12.56 17.86 -8.95
C PHE A 87 12.40 19.02 -7.97
N TRP A 88 13.47 19.77 -7.69
CA TRP A 88 13.39 20.92 -6.79
C TRP A 88 12.43 22.00 -7.31
N HIS A 89 12.45 22.29 -8.62
CA HIS A 89 11.59 23.29 -9.22
C HIS A 89 10.13 22.80 -9.38
N SER A 90 9.92 21.53 -9.72
CA SER A 90 8.59 20.95 -9.94
C SER A 90 7.87 20.53 -8.64
N GLU A 91 8.62 20.12 -7.61
CA GLU A 91 8.06 19.61 -6.34
C GLU A 91 8.15 20.63 -5.22
N GLY A 92 9.15 21.53 -5.24
CA GLY A 92 9.40 22.51 -4.19
C GLY A 92 8.18 23.35 -3.78
N PRO A 93 7.41 23.92 -4.72
CA PRO A 93 6.21 24.71 -4.40
C PRO A 93 5.13 23.92 -3.64
N TYR A 94 5.09 22.60 -3.80
CA TYR A 94 4.05 21.74 -3.23
C TYR A 94 4.42 21.20 -1.84
N GLN A 95 5.68 21.32 -1.40
CA GLN A 95 6.14 20.81 -0.10
C GLN A 95 5.85 21.76 1.08
N ILE A 96 5.25 22.92 0.82
CA ILE A 96 4.90 23.89 1.87
C ILE A 96 3.78 23.30 2.76
N PRO A 97 3.87 23.37 4.10
CA PRO A 97 2.80 22.92 4.99
C PRO A 97 1.46 23.59 4.65
N TRP A 98 0.39 22.81 4.58
CA TRP A 98 -0.98 23.31 4.46
C TRP A 98 -1.68 23.26 5.82
N PHE A 99 -2.52 24.27 6.08
CA PHE A 99 -3.30 24.32 7.30
C PHE A 99 -4.80 24.18 6.97
N PRO A 100 -5.54 23.36 7.74
CA PRO A 100 -6.98 23.19 7.57
C PRO A 100 -7.74 24.50 7.49
N ASP A 101 -8.73 24.59 6.61
CA ASP A 101 -9.62 25.74 6.49
C ASP A 101 -10.49 25.92 7.74
N LYS A 102 -11.27 27.01 7.78
CA LYS A 102 -12.10 27.33 8.96
C LYS A 102 -13.12 26.23 9.26
N GLU A 103 -13.80 25.69 8.26
CA GLU A 103 -14.84 24.67 8.45
C GLU A 103 -14.23 23.36 8.97
N SER A 104 -13.09 22.96 8.42
CA SER A 104 -12.32 21.81 8.90
C SER A 104 -11.89 21.96 10.37
N ARG A 105 -11.46 23.16 10.77
CA ARG A 105 -11.11 23.44 12.18
C ARG A 105 -12.32 23.50 13.10
N GLU A 106 -13.47 23.96 12.64
CA GLU A 106 -14.70 23.93 13.45
C GLU A 106 -15.21 22.48 13.60
N PHE A 107 -15.19 21.67 12.54
CA PHE A 107 -15.55 20.26 12.60
C PHE A 107 -14.71 19.50 13.64
N ALA A 108 -13.40 19.74 13.66
CA ALA A 108 -12.46 19.12 14.61
C ALA A 108 -12.73 19.42 16.09
N LYS A 109 -13.57 20.41 16.43
CA LYS A 109 -13.94 20.74 17.82
C LYS A 109 -15.12 19.93 18.34
N HIS A 110 -15.81 19.21 17.46
CA HIS A 110 -17.02 18.48 17.79
C HIS A 110 -16.82 16.98 17.61
N PRO A 111 -17.57 16.13 18.33
CA PRO A 111 -17.56 14.69 18.06
C PRO A 111 -18.07 14.42 16.64
N ILE A 112 -17.62 13.31 16.06
CA ILE A 112 -18.09 12.85 14.75
C ILE A 112 -19.62 12.64 14.84
N PRO A 113 -20.40 13.15 13.87
CA PRO A 113 -21.84 12.93 13.84
C PRO A 113 -22.19 11.44 13.83
N PRO A 114 -23.30 11.02 14.47
CA PRO A 114 -23.71 9.63 14.46
C PRO A 114 -24.02 9.16 13.04
N ALA A 115 -23.67 7.90 12.75
CA ALA A 115 -23.95 7.26 11.47
C ALA A 115 -25.46 7.24 11.16
N LYS A 116 -25.83 7.62 9.94
CA LYS A 116 -27.22 7.63 9.48
C LYS A 116 -27.76 6.22 9.25
N GLU A 117 -29.08 6.03 9.38
CA GLU A 117 -29.70 4.70 9.20
C GLU A 117 -29.41 4.07 7.84
N HIS A 118 -29.32 4.87 6.77
CA HIS A 118 -29.05 4.35 5.42
C HIS A 118 -27.61 3.83 5.24
N THR A 119 -26.69 4.09 6.17
CA THR A 119 -25.32 3.55 6.08
C THR A 119 -25.22 2.17 6.73
N LYS A 120 -26.17 1.82 7.60
CA LYS A 120 -26.17 0.55 8.34
C LYS A 120 -26.64 -0.59 7.44
N ILE A 121 -25.78 -1.58 7.19
CA ILE A 121 -26.10 -2.74 6.37
C ILE A 121 -27.26 -3.58 6.92
N ALA A 122 -27.50 -3.56 8.24
CA ALA A 122 -28.64 -4.23 8.87
C ALA A 122 -30.01 -3.72 8.38
N ASN A 123 -30.07 -2.54 7.77
CA ASN A 123 -31.28 -1.99 7.17
C ASN A 123 -31.48 -2.41 5.69
N TYR A 124 -30.58 -3.23 5.15
CA TYR A 124 -30.57 -3.76 3.78
C TYR A 124 -30.93 -5.25 3.72
N GLU A 125 -31.49 -5.70 2.60
CA GLU A 125 -31.80 -7.13 2.39
C GLU A 125 -30.66 -7.80 1.62
N LEU A 126 -29.96 -8.72 2.27
CA LEU A 126 -28.84 -9.46 1.68
C LEU A 126 -29.36 -10.61 0.79
N PRO A 127 -28.58 -11.09 -0.19
CA PRO A 127 -27.21 -10.70 -0.51
C PRO A 127 -27.11 -9.39 -1.31
N LEU A 128 -25.92 -8.79 -1.32
CA LEU A 128 -25.63 -7.67 -2.22
C LEU A 128 -25.41 -8.18 -3.67
N SER A 129 -25.69 -7.32 -4.63
CA SER A 129 -25.47 -7.55 -6.06
C SER A 129 -25.15 -6.23 -6.76
N THR A 130 -24.88 -6.27 -8.06
CA THR A 130 -24.61 -5.08 -8.86
C THR A 130 -25.73 -4.80 -9.84
N LYS A 131 -26.03 -3.52 -10.07
CA LYS A 131 -27.03 -3.07 -11.04
C LYS A 131 -26.60 -1.75 -11.64
N GLY A 132 -26.27 -1.77 -12.93
CA GLY A 132 -25.64 -0.63 -13.61
C GLY A 132 -24.39 -0.20 -12.84
N ARG A 133 -24.29 1.09 -12.53
CA ARG A 133 -23.18 1.67 -11.76
C ARG A 133 -23.20 1.40 -10.24
N ASN A 134 -24.22 0.75 -9.68
CA ASN A 134 -24.43 0.69 -8.24
C ASN A 134 -24.28 -0.73 -7.67
N ILE A 135 -23.80 -0.81 -6.43
CA ILE A 135 -24.02 -1.96 -5.57
C ILE A 135 -25.41 -1.79 -4.95
N VAL A 136 -26.20 -2.86 -4.96
CA VAL A 136 -27.59 -2.86 -4.50
C VAL A 136 -27.87 -4.06 -3.60
N ASP A 137 -28.85 -3.90 -2.71
CA ASP A 137 -29.41 -5.00 -1.94
C ASP A 137 -30.39 -5.85 -2.78
N ALA A 138 -30.92 -6.93 -2.22
CA ALA A 138 -31.86 -7.84 -2.89
C ALA A 138 -33.17 -7.16 -3.33
N ARG A 139 -33.50 -5.99 -2.77
CA ARG A 139 -34.64 -5.15 -3.19
C ARG A 139 -34.27 -4.11 -4.25
N GLY A 140 -33.00 -4.07 -4.68
CA GLY A 140 -32.49 -3.10 -5.64
C GLY A 140 -32.20 -1.71 -5.06
N ARG A 141 -32.15 -1.56 -3.73
CA ARG A 141 -31.76 -0.30 -3.08
C ARG A 141 -30.24 -0.16 -3.13
N ARG A 142 -29.74 1.02 -3.54
CA ARG A 142 -28.31 1.32 -3.55
C ARG A 142 -27.74 1.19 -2.14
N PHE A 143 -26.69 0.40 -2.00
CA PHE A 143 -25.86 0.34 -0.80
C PHE A 143 -24.50 0.96 -1.13
N LYS A 144 -24.21 2.13 -0.55
CA LYS A 144 -22.94 2.84 -0.73
C LYS A 144 -21.89 2.23 0.20
N LEU A 145 -20.79 1.71 -0.36
CA LEU A 145 -19.66 1.29 0.44
C LEU A 145 -18.84 2.51 0.90
N ALA A 146 -18.80 2.69 2.22
CA ALA A 146 -17.92 3.61 2.91
C ALA A 146 -16.95 2.79 3.78
N SER A 147 -15.81 2.44 3.17
CA SER A 147 -14.89 1.47 3.73
C SER A 147 -13.71 2.12 4.43
N VAL A 148 -13.10 1.38 5.35
CA VAL A 148 -11.74 1.64 5.85
C VAL A 148 -10.87 0.41 5.69
N ASN A 149 -9.57 0.59 5.48
CA ASN A 149 -8.59 -0.49 5.44
C ASN A 149 -8.05 -0.78 6.84
N TRP A 150 -8.14 -2.03 7.29
CA TRP A 150 -7.54 -2.49 8.56
C TRP A 150 -6.50 -3.57 8.26
N TYR A 151 -5.24 -3.17 8.14
CA TYR A 151 -4.16 -4.06 7.71
C TYR A 151 -3.41 -4.72 8.88
N GLY A 152 -2.50 -5.63 8.54
CA GLY A 152 -1.59 -6.29 9.48
C GLY A 152 -1.36 -7.76 9.13
N ALA A 153 -2.44 -8.48 8.78
CA ALA A 153 -2.34 -9.88 8.35
C ALA A 153 -1.63 -10.01 6.98
N SER A 154 -1.53 -8.92 6.22
CA SER A 154 -0.70 -8.81 5.02
C SER A 154 0.80 -8.60 5.30
N ASP A 155 1.16 -8.22 6.53
CA ASP A 155 2.50 -7.78 6.88
C ASP A 155 3.30 -8.88 7.61
N GLU A 156 4.56 -8.59 7.93
CA GLU A 156 5.54 -9.57 8.44
C GLU A 156 5.16 -10.27 9.76
N LEU A 157 4.16 -9.77 10.48
CA LEU A 157 3.68 -10.32 11.75
C LEU A 157 2.50 -11.30 11.57
N PHE A 158 1.94 -11.41 10.36
CA PHE A 158 0.82 -12.31 10.04
C PHE A 158 -0.42 -12.13 10.93
N VAL A 159 -0.63 -10.95 11.49
CA VAL A 159 -1.75 -10.65 12.39
C VAL A 159 -2.27 -9.24 12.16
N THR A 160 -3.58 -9.08 12.12
CA THR A 160 -4.24 -7.78 12.02
C THR A 160 -3.80 -6.87 13.18
N GLY A 161 -3.50 -5.60 12.89
CA GLY A 161 -2.93 -4.70 13.90
C GLY A 161 -3.88 -4.37 15.04
N GLY A 162 -3.34 -4.12 16.23
CA GLY A 162 -4.05 -3.58 17.39
C GLY A 162 -4.57 -4.62 18.39
N LEU A 163 -4.42 -5.92 18.10
CA LEU A 163 -4.90 -7.00 18.97
C LEU A 163 -4.10 -7.16 20.27
N ASP A 164 -2.92 -6.56 20.35
CA ASP A 164 -2.11 -6.39 21.56
C ASP A 164 -2.57 -5.22 22.41
N VAL A 165 -3.17 -4.19 21.80
CA VAL A 165 -3.55 -2.95 22.47
C VAL A 165 -4.97 -3.01 23.01
N VAL A 166 -5.95 -3.40 22.17
CA VAL A 166 -7.37 -3.47 22.57
C VAL A 166 -8.07 -4.69 21.97
N HIS A 167 -9.19 -5.09 22.59
CA HIS A 167 -9.97 -6.23 22.12
C HIS A 167 -10.56 -5.94 20.72
N ARG A 168 -10.52 -6.92 19.81
CA ARG A 168 -10.96 -6.78 18.41
C ARG A 168 -12.38 -6.22 18.23
N SER A 169 -13.31 -6.57 19.13
CA SER A 169 -14.68 -6.04 19.09
C SER A 169 -14.75 -4.55 19.41
N VAL A 170 -13.84 -4.04 20.24
CA VAL A 170 -13.75 -2.61 20.54
C VAL A 170 -13.26 -1.85 19.30
N ILE A 171 -12.29 -2.41 18.57
CA ILE A 171 -11.83 -1.83 17.29
C ILE A 171 -12.97 -1.81 16.27
N ALA A 172 -13.72 -2.91 16.15
CA ALA A 172 -14.89 -2.98 15.28
C ALA A 172 -15.94 -1.89 15.63
N GLU A 173 -16.26 -1.71 16.91
CA GLU A 173 -17.15 -0.63 17.34
C GLU A 173 -16.57 0.78 17.09
N SER A 174 -15.24 0.96 17.20
CA SER A 174 -14.59 2.22 16.82
C SER A 174 -14.77 2.52 15.34
N ILE A 175 -14.59 1.54 14.44
CA ILE A 175 -14.82 1.69 12.99
C ILE A 175 -16.25 2.18 12.71
N LYS A 176 -17.24 1.57 13.38
CA LYS A 176 -18.65 1.97 13.26
C LYS A 176 -18.90 3.39 13.76
N LYS A 177 -18.25 3.80 14.86
CA LYS A 177 -18.34 5.17 15.39
C LYS A 177 -17.70 6.22 14.46
N LEU A 178 -16.71 5.84 13.67
CA LEU A 178 -16.13 6.70 12.61
C LEU A 178 -17.09 6.86 11.42
N GLY A 179 -18.18 6.09 11.35
CA GLY A 179 -19.20 6.17 10.31
C GLY A 179 -18.99 5.22 9.14
N PHE A 180 -17.91 4.43 9.13
CA PHE A 180 -17.68 3.41 8.11
C PHE A 180 -18.65 2.23 8.27
N ASN A 181 -19.09 1.67 7.15
CA ASN A 181 -20.01 0.53 7.11
C ASN A 181 -19.39 -0.74 6.54
N SER A 182 -18.15 -0.65 6.04
CA SER A 182 -17.40 -1.79 5.53
C SER A 182 -15.91 -1.69 5.87
N VAL A 183 -15.24 -2.85 5.86
CA VAL A 183 -13.80 -2.96 6.05
C VAL A 183 -13.19 -3.75 4.90
N ARG A 184 -12.16 -3.18 4.28
CA ARG A 184 -11.23 -3.92 3.43
C ARG A 184 -10.18 -4.53 4.35
N LEU A 185 -10.04 -5.86 4.32
CA LEU A 185 -9.21 -6.64 5.25
C LEU A 185 -8.04 -7.32 4.50
N PRO A 186 -6.87 -6.67 4.42
CA PRO A 186 -5.66 -7.20 3.80
C PRO A 186 -5.10 -8.47 4.45
N TYR A 187 -4.76 -9.47 3.63
CA TYR A 187 -3.94 -10.63 3.99
C TYR A 187 -2.83 -10.89 2.95
N ALA A 188 -1.81 -11.67 3.32
CA ALA A 188 -0.75 -12.09 2.41
C ALA A 188 -0.88 -13.58 2.04
N ASP A 189 -0.53 -13.97 0.83
CA ASP A 189 -0.49 -15.40 0.45
C ASP A 189 0.48 -16.21 1.34
N GLU A 190 1.60 -15.61 1.72
CA GLU A 190 2.53 -16.22 2.67
C GLU A 190 1.88 -16.57 4.02
N LEU A 191 0.89 -15.80 4.47
CA LEU A 191 0.12 -16.12 5.67
C LEU A 191 -0.58 -17.47 5.51
N VAL A 192 -1.19 -17.72 4.34
CA VAL A 192 -1.94 -18.95 4.06
C VAL A 192 -0.99 -20.15 4.04
N TYR A 193 0.17 -20.02 3.40
CA TYR A 193 1.16 -21.09 3.32
C TYR A 193 1.80 -21.43 4.66
N LYS A 194 2.20 -20.42 5.44
CA LYS A 194 2.88 -20.64 6.72
C LYS A 194 1.91 -20.96 7.85
N ASN A 195 0.76 -20.29 7.85
CA ASN A 195 -0.27 -20.30 8.88
C ASN A 195 0.31 -20.47 10.30
N PRO A 196 1.23 -19.58 10.73
CA PRO A 196 1.95 -19.76 11.98
C PRO A 196 1.03 -19.58 13.19
N ILE A 197 1.41 -20.14 14.34
CA ILE A 197 0.86 -19.69 15.62
C ILE A 197 1.38 -18.28 15.86
N VAL A 198 0.47 -17.33 16.10
CA VAL A 198 0.84 -15.93 16.32
C VAL A 198 1.44 -15.77 17.71
N GLU A 199 2.47 -14.93 17.82
CA GLU A 199 3.15 -14.67 19.10
C GLU A 199 2.17 -14.06 20.12
N GLU A 200 2.15 -14.59 21.34
CA GLU A 200 1.23 -14.16 22.42
C GLU A 200 1.30 -12.64 22.70
N ARG A 201 2.49 -12.04 22.61
CA ARG A 201 2.67 -10.59 22.81
C ARG A 201 1.85 -9.73 21.84
N LEU A 202 1.43 -10.29 20.70
CA LEU A 202 0.63 -9.60 19.68
C LEU A 202 -0.88 -9.73 19.95
N LEU A 203 -1.27 -10.45 21.01
CA LEU A 203 -2.64 -10.82 21.35
C LEU A 203 -2.98 -10.49 22.81
N THR A 204 -2.19 -9.66 23.48
CA THR A 204 -2.33 -9.38 24.92
C THR A 204 -3.69 -8.83 25.33
N ALA A 205 -4.42 -8.17 24.41
CA ALA A 205 -5.78 -7.70 24.64
C ALA A 205 -6.87 -8.66 24.13
N ASN A 206 -6.49 -9.79 23.53
CA ASN A 206 -7.35 -10.84 22.98
C ASN A 206 -6.87 -12.23 23.44
N PRO A 207 -6.92 -12.52 24.76
CA PRO A 207 -6.34 -13.74 25.33
C PRO A 207 -7.00 -15.03 24.83
N ASP A 208 -8.24 -14.95 24.33
CA ASP A 208 -8.96 -16.06 23.72
C ASP A 208 -8.35 -16.53 22.38
N LEU A 209 -7.49 -15.71 21.77
CA LEU A 209 -6.79 -16.04 20.52
C LEU A 209 -5.40 -16.64 20.74
N ILE A 210 -4.91 -16.70 21.99
CA ILE A 210 -3.58 -17.20 22.29
C ILE A 210 -3.48 -18.69 21.90
N GLY A 211 -2.44 -19.03 21.15
CA GLY A 211 -2.20 -20.39 20.65
C GLY A 211 -2.91 -20.71 19.34
N LEU A 212 -3.77 -19.82 18.83
CA LEU A 212 -4.40 -19.98 17.52
C LEU A 212 -3.44 -19.64 16.38
N ARG A 213 -3.75 -20.17 15.19
CA ARG A 213 -2.99 -19.87 13.97
C ARG A 213 -3.49 -18.59 13.31
N ALA A 214 -2.65 -18.00 12.46
CA ALA A 214 -2.92 -16.74 11.78
C ALA A 214 -4.25 -16.73 10.99
N LEU A 215 -4.62 -17.83 10.32
CA LEU A 215 -5.91 -17.92 9.61
C LEU A 215 -7.11 -17.94 10.57
N ASP A 216 -7.01 -18.65 11.69
CA ASP A 216 -8.08 -18.69 12.71
C ASP A 216 -8.26 -17.29 13.35
N ILE A 217 -7.17 -16.56 13.52
CA ILE A 217 -7.19 -15.19 14.03
C ILE A 217 -7.80 -14.23 13.01
N LEU A 218 -7.46 -14.35 11.72
CA LEU A 218 -8.08 -13.58 10.64
C LEU A 218 -9.60 -13.83 10.58
N GLU A 219 -10.03 -15.08 10.77
CA GLU A 219 -11.44 -15.43 10.91
C GLU A 219 -12.07 -14.79 12.13
N ALA A 220 -11.44 -14.86 13.31
CA ALA A 220 -11.97 -14.27 14.54
C ALA A 220 -12.12 -12.74 14.46
N VAL A 221 -11.19 -12.05 13.77
CA VAL A 221 -11.28 -10.62 13.46
C VAL A 221 -12.43 -10.34 12.50
N THR A 222 -12.57 -11.17 11.46
CA THR A 222 -13.69 -11.06 10.49
C THR A 222 -15.04 -11.21 11.19
N ASN A 223 -15.18 -12.19 12.07
CA ASN A 223 -16.40 -12.41 12.84
C ASN A 223 -16.70 -11.22 13.77
N ALA A 224 -15.69 -10.66 14.43
CA ALA A 224 -15.87 -9.46 15.26
C ALA A 224 -16.38 -8.24 14.47
N LEU A 225 -15.93 -8.07 13.22
CA LEU A 225 -16.44 -7.02 12.33
C LEU A 225 -17.90 -7.28 11.96
N THR A 226 -18.22 -8.50 11.56
CA THR A 226 -19.59 -8.84 11.14
C THR A 226 -20.58 -8.80 12.31
N ASP A 227 -20.16 -9.21 13.52
CA ASP A 227 -20.97 -9.11 14.74
C ASP A 227 -21.30 -7.65 15.09
N ALA A 228 -20.39 -6.71 14.78
CA ALA A 228 -20.62 -5.28 14.92
C ALA A 228 -21.55 -4.69 13.83
N GLY A 229 -21.93 -5.49 12.82
CA GLY A 229 -22.73 -5.09 11.68
C GLY A 229 -21.94 -4.35 10.60
N ILE A 230 -20.66 -4.70 10.43
CA ILE A 230 -19.77 -4.14 9.41
C ILE A 230 -19.59 -5.17 8.30
N ALA A 231 -19.75 -4.74 7.04
CA ALA A 231 -19.47 -5.59 5.89
C ALA A 231 -17.96 -5.80 5.71
N VAL A 232 -17.52 -7.01 5.40
CA VAL A 232 -16.11 -7.34 5.21
C VAL A 232 -15.84 -7.68 3.76
N ILE A 233 -14.81 -7.04 3.20
CA ILE A 233 -14.23 -7.34 1.89
C ILE A 233 -12.84 -7.88 2.15
N MET A 234 -12.67 -9.20 1.99
CA MET A 234 -11.36 -9.82 2.14
C MET A 234 -10.46 -9.37 0.99
N ASN A 235 -9.20 -9.05 1.26
CA ASN A 235 -8.28 -8.56 0.24
C ASN A 235 -6.97 -9.35 0.22
N ASN A 236 -6.67 -9.99 -0.90
CA ASN A 236 -5.34 -10.52 -1.16
C ASN A 236 -4.41 -9.35 -1.51
N HIS A 237 -3.61 -8.95 -0.53
CA HIS A 237 -2.89 -7.69 -0.59
C HIS A 237 -1.49 -7.83 -1.19
N ILE A 238 -0.85 -8.95 -0.92
CA ILE A 238 0.54 -9.18 -1.31
C ILE A 238 0.86 -10.68 -1.28
N THR A 239 1.85 -11.13 -2.05
CA THR A 239 2.26 -12.54 -2.04
C THR A 239 3.19 -12.80 -0.86
N THR A 240 4.18 -11.95 -0.70
CA THR A 240 5.21 -12.00 0.34
C THR A 240 4.78 -11.12 1.52
N ALA A 241 4.74 -11.63 2.74
CA ALA A 241 4.29 -10.86 3.90
C ALA A 241 5.30 -9.78 4.30
N VAL A 242 5.07 -8.56 3.81
CA VAL A 242 5.86 -7.35 4.04
C VAL A 242 4.97 -6.12 3.85
N TRP A 243 5.39 -4.99 4.41
CA TRP A 243 4.80 -3.69 4.08
C TRP A 243 4.87 -3.40 2.57
N CYS A 244 3.72 -3.46 1.91
CA CYS A 244 3.51 -3.10 0.50
C CYS A 244 3.74 -1.58 0.28
N CYS A 245 3.93 -1.03 -0.92
CA CYS A 245 3.85 -1.58 -2.27
C CYS A 245 5.06 -1.09 -3.08
N GLY A 246 6.21 -1.72 -2.83
CA GLY A 246 7.44 -1.38 -3.52
C GLY A 246 7.44 -1.85 -4.98
N ALA A 247 8.52 -1.50 -5.69
CA ALA A 247 8.79 -1.98 -7.05
C ALA A 247 9.29 -3.44 -7.09
N ASP A 248 8.89 -4.27 -6.12
CA ASP A 248 9.28 -5.68 -6.07
C ASP A 248 8.49 -6.47 -7.13
N PRO A 249 9.16 -7.03 -8.17
CA PRO A 249 8.46 -7.79 -9.19
C PRO A 249 7.80 -9.06 -8.63
N CYS A 250 8.27 -9.59 -7.49
CA CYS A 250 7.71 -10.80 -6.88
C CYS A 250 6.30 -10.62 -6.30
N ASP A 251 5.89 -9.37 -6.04
CA ASP A 251 4.58 -9.03 -5.47
C ASP A 251 3.70 -8.24 -6.45
N SER A 252 4.18 -8.04 -7.69
CA SER A 252 3.58 -7.16 -8.69
C SER A 252 2.29 -7.71 -9.32
N GLY A 253 2.12 -9.03 -9.36
CA GLY A 253 0.91 -9.72 -9.84
C GLY A 253 0.41 -10.77 -8.86
N TRP A 254 -0.51 -11.62 -9.30
CA TRP A 254 -1.09 -12.73 -8.52
C TRP A 254 -0.28 -14.04 -8.61
N SER A 255 0.70 -14.10 -9.53
CA SER A 255 1.62 -15.21 -9.70
C SER A 255 3.00 -14.69 -10.05
N ASN A 256 4.03 -15.43 -9.67
CA ASN A 256 5.43 -15.02 -9.82
C ASN A 256 6.37 -16.20 -10.13
N ASP A 257 5.84 -17.39 -10.35
CA ASP A 257 6.57 -18.61 -10.72
C ASP A 257 7.38 -18.44 -12.02
N HIS A 258 6.90 -17.62 -12.95
CA HIS A 258 7.60 -17.24 -14.17
C HIS A 258 8.91 -16.45 -13.94
N LEU A 259 9.15 -15.91 -12.73
CA LEU A 259 10.39 -15.19 -12.37
C LEU A 259 11.49 -16.14 -11.87
N GLY A 260 11.26 -17.46 -11.88
CA GLY A 260 12.28 -18.45 -11.57
C GLY A 260 12.73 -18.42 -10.10
N PRO A 261 14.04 -18.43 -9.79
CA PRO A 261 14.53 -18.52 -8.40
C PRO A 261 14.58 -17.20 -7.63
N ILE A 262 14.17 -16.08 -8.22
CA ILE A 262 14.39 -14.74 -7.64
C ILE A 262 13.47 -14.47 -6.44
N CYS A 263 12.25 -15.01 -6.46
CA CYS A 263 11.24 -14.72 -5.44
C CYS A 263 11.37 -15.64 -4.22
N ARG A 264 11.32 -15.02 -3.03
CA ARG A 264 11.37 -15.71 -1.73
C ARG A 264 10.15 -16.58 -1.50
N VAL A 265 8.96 -16.05 -1.79
CA VAL A 265 7.70 -16.77 -1.83
C VAL A 265 7.31 -16.93 -3.29
N LYS A 266 7.16 -18.18 -3.73
CA LYS A 266 6.79 -18.50 -5.10
C LYS A 266 5.36 -18.99 -5.16
N GLN A 267 4.64 -18.55 -6.19
CA GLN A 267 3.23 -18.84 -6.34
C GLN A 267 2.86 -18.91 -7.82
N THR A 268 2.16 -19.99 -8.19
CA THR A 268 1.45 -20.13 -9.47
C THR A 268 0.05 -19.51 -9.37
N GLU A 269 -0.59 -19.22 -10.50
CA GLU A 269 -1.98 -18.73 -10.53
C GLU A 269 -2.95 -19.69 -9.83
N GLU A 270 -2.81 -21.02 -10.02
CA GLU A 270 -3.69 -21.98 -9.35
C GLU A 270 -3.49 -21.97 -7.83
N GLN A 271 -2.25 -21.89 -7.35
CA GLN A 271 -1.96 -21.81 -5.92
C GLN A 271 -2.52 -20.51 -5.28
N TRP A 272 -2.57 -19.41 -6.04
CA TRP A 272 -3.24 -18.19 -5.59
C TRP A 272 -4.77 -18.38 -5.48
N ILE A 273 -5.38 -19.08 -6.43
CA ILE A 273 -6.81 -19.45 -6.37
C ILE A 273 -7.08 -20.38 -5.18
N GLU A 274 -6.25 -21.40 -4.95
CA GLU A 274 -6.37 -22.32 -3.81
C GLU A 274 -6.22 -21.58 -2.46
N ASN A 275 -5.35 -20.58 -2.39
CA ASN A 275 -5.23 -19.71 -1.22
C ASN A 275 -6.52 -18.91 -0.98
N TRP A 276 -7.12 -18.37 -2.05
CA TRP A 276 -8.42 -17.69 -1.97
C TRP A 276 -9.51 -18.60 -1.45
N GLU A 277 -9.61 -19.83 -1.96
CA GLU A 277 -10.57 -20.83 -1.45
C GLU A 277 -10.31 -21.18 0.01
N THR A 278 -9.04 -21.22 0.44
CA THR A 278 -8.67 -21.48 1.84
C THR A 278 -9.15 -20.34 2.75
N VAL A 279 -8.87 -19.09 2.38
CA VAL A 279 -9.24 -17.90 3.18
C VAL A 279 -10.74 -17.68 3.22
N MET A 280 -11.46 -17.92 2.12
CA MET A 280 -12.90 -17.63 2.04
C MET A 280 -13.79 -18.76 2.55
N ARG A 281 -13.28 -20.00 2.67
CA ARG A 281 -14.06 -21.17 3.12
C ARG A 281 -14.76 -21.00 4.47
N PRO A 282 -14.12 -20.46 5.52
CA PRO A 282 -14.81 -20.26 6.81
C PRO A 282 -15.97 -19.26 6.72
N HIS A 283 -15.98 -18.41 5.70
CA HIS A 283 -16.91 -17.30 5.56
C HIS A 283 -18.12 -17.58 4.67
N VAL A 284 -18.26 -18.80 4.13
CA VAL A 284 -19.35 -19.16 3.19
C VAL A 284 -20.73 -18.88 3.77
N ASN A 285 -20.93 -19.06 5.07
CA ASN A 285 -22.22 -18.83 5.73
C ASN A 285 -22.33 -17.47 6.45
N ASN A 286 -21.33 -16.59 6.32
CA ASN A 286 -21.35 -15.27 6.94
C ASN A 286 -21.87 -14.24 5.93
N PRO A 287 -23.12 -13.76 6.06
CA PRO A 287 -23.76 -12.90 5.06
C PRO A 287 -23.14 -11.49 4.99
N LEU A 288 -22.37 -11.09 6.00
CA LEU A 288 -21.68 -9.80 6.05
C LEU A 288 -20.24 -9.89 5.53
N VAL A 289 -19.74 -11.08 5.20
CA VAL A 289 -18.57 -11.18 4.31
C VAL A 289 -19.08 -11.07 2.87
N ILE A 290 -19.01 -9.84 2.34
CA ILE A 290 -19.72 -9.49 1.11
C ILE A 290 -18.95 -9.81 -0.16
N GLY A 291 -17.65 -10.09 -0.08
CA GLY A 291 -16.87 -10.36 -1.28
C GLY A 291 -15.36 -10.42 -1.10
N ALA A 292 -14.69 -10.55 -2.24
CA ALA A 292 -13.23 -10.69 -2.36
C ALA A 292 -12.64 -9.65 -3.32
N ASP A 293 -11.70 -8.83 -2.82
CA ASP A 293 -10.82 -7.98 -3.61
C ASP A 293 -9.58 -8.77 -4.04
N LEU A 294 -9.68 -9.30 -5.26
CA LEU A 294 -8.92 -10.46 -5.73
C LEU A 294 -7.40 -10.26 -5.67
N ARG A 295 -6.90 -9.08 -6.04
CA ARG A 295 -5.47 -8.77 -5.93
C ARG A 295 -5.26 -7.27 -5.84
N ASN A 296 -4.58 -6.86 -4.78
CA ASN A 296 -4.17 -5.48 -4.60
C ASN A 296 -3.18 -5.03 -5.69
N GLU A 297 -3.52 -3.91 -6.34
CA GLU A 297 -2.61 -3.10 -7.15
C GLU A 297 -1.73 -3.87 -8.16
N VAL A 298 -2.35 -4.69 -9.02
CA VAL A 298 -1.65 -5.36 -10.11
C VAL A 298 -0.85 -4.34 -10.93
N ARG A 299 0.44 -4.61 -11.07
CA ARG A 299 1.43 -3.71 -11.68
C ARG A 299 2.50 -4.55 -12.35
N GLY A 300 3.18 -3.99 -13.35
CA GLY A 300 4.27 -4.69 -14.02
C GLY A 300 5.29 -3.70 -14.51
N LEU A 301 6.54 -4.13 -14.64
CA LEU A 301 7.52 -3.38 -15.39
C LEU A 301 7.08 -3.34 -16.85
N TRP A 302 6.77 -2.15 -17.37
CA TRP A 302 6.60 -1.90 -18.82
C TRP A 302 5.58 -2.84 -19.50
N GLY A 303 4.35 -2.91 -18.97
CA GLY A 303 3.27 -3.67 -19.62
C GLY A 303 3.38 -5.20 -19.50
N THR A 304 4.25 -5.72 -18.63
CA THR A 304 4.40 -7.16 -18.36
C THR A 304 3.15 -7.79 -17.72
N MET A 305 2.32 -6.97 -17.06
CA MET A 305 1.03 -7.36 -16.48
C MET A 305 -0.11 -6.64 -17.22
N PRO A 306 -0.42 -7.01 -18.48
CA PRO A 306 -1.48 -6.36 -19.24
C PRO A 306 -2.86 -6.72 -18.68
N TRP A 307 -3.81 -5.80 -18.83
CA TRP A 307 -5.20 -5.99 -18.39
C TRP A 307 -5.82 -7.29 -18.88
N SER A 308 -5.55 -7.72 -20.12
CA SER A 308 -6.14 -8.95 -20.68
C SER A 308 -5.75 -10.22 -19.91
N LYS A 309 -4.50 -10.30 -19.43
CA LYS A 309 -4.07 -11.42 -18.57
C LYS A 309 -4.72 -11.32 -17.20
N TRP A 310 -4.75 -10.13 -16.62
CA TRP A 310 -5.36 -9.91 -15.32
C TRP A 310 -6.87 -10.24 -15.32
N ALA A 311 -7.61 -9.72 -16.29
CA ALA A 311 -9.04 -10.01 -16.45
C ALA A 311 -9.29 -11.53 -16.55
N THR A 312 -8.46 -12.26 -17.30
CA THR A 312 -8.59 -13.72 -17.44
C THR A 312 -8.34 -14.44 -16.10
N ALA A 313 -7.33 -14.02 -15.33
CA ALA A 313 -7.06 -14.60 -14.02
C ALA A 313 -8.16 -14.26 -13.00
N ALA A 314 -8.67 -13.02 -13.03
CA ALA A 314 -9.76 -12.56 -12.20
C ALA A 314 -11.06 -13.34 -12.46
N GLU A 315 -11.38 -13.66 -13.72
CA GLU A 315 -12.54 -14.51 -14.07
C GLU A 315 -12.39 -15.92 -13.48
N LYS A 316 -11.22 -16.55 -13.62
CA LYS A 316 -10.96 -17.88 -13.07
C LYS A 316 -11.11 -17.91 -11.55
N ALA A 317 -10.47 -16.98 -10.84
CA ALA A 317 -10.53 -16.90 -9.39
C ALA A 317 -11.95 -16.55 -8.90
N GLY A 318 -12.56 -15.52 -9.50
CA GLY A 318 -13.92 -15.09 -9.18
C GLY A 318 -14.94 -16.22 -9.36
N ASN A 319 -14.88 -16.95 -10.47
CA ASN A 319 -15.81 -18.05 -10.73
C ASN A 319 -15.56 -19.26 -9.81
N ARG A 320 -14.35 -19.47 -9.30
CA ARG A 320 -14.07 -20.48 -8.27
C ARG A 320 -14.69 -20.10 -6.93
N LEU A 321 -14.55 -18.84 -6.51
CA LEU A 321 -15.17 -18.32 -5.30
C LEU A 321 -16.70 -18.33 -5.39
N LEU A 322 -17.27 -17.93 -6.53
CA LEU A 322 -18.72 -17.92 -6.76
C LEU A 322 -19.35 -19.32 -6.75
N LYS A 323 -18.58 -20.38 -7.03
CA LYS A 323 -19.02 -21.77 -6.85
C LYS A 323 -19.13 -22.17 -5.37
N MET A 324 -18.32 -21.56 -4.50
CA MET A 324 -18.41 -21.78 -3.06
C MET A 324 -19.57 -21.00 -2.44
N ASN A 325 -19.73 -19.74 -2.86
CA ASN A 325 -20.87 -18.92 -2.47
C ASN A 325 -21.25 -17.96 -3.62
N PRO A 326 -22.42 -18.14 -4.26
CA PRO A 326 -22.87 -17.29 -5.36
C PRO A 326 -23.25 -15.87 -4.91
N ASP A 327 -23.33 -15.62 -3.60
CA ASP A 327 -23.73 -14.33 -3.05
C ASP A 327 -22.61 -13.30 -3.00
N TRP A 328 -21.34 -13.73 -3.05
CA TRP A 328 -20.19 -12.84 -2.97
C TRP A 328 -20.04 -11.91 -4.17
N LEU A 329 -19.68 -10.66 -3.89
CA LEU A 329 -19.16 -9.73 -4.88
C LEU A 329 -17.69 -10.03 -5.17
N ILE A 330 -17.30 -9.90 -6.44
CA ILE A 330 -15.92 -10.05 -6.90
C ILE A 330 -15.40 -8.68 -7.28
N PHE A 331 -14.45 -8.18 -6.49
CA PHE A 331 -13.81 -6.88 -6.72
C PHE A 331 -12.53 -7.10 -7.55
N VAL A 332 -12.46 -6.42 -8.69
CA VAL A 332 -11.34 -6.52 -9.64
C VAL A 332 -10.65 -5.17 -9.76
N ALA A 333 -9.50 -5.04 -9.11
CA ALA A 333 -8.66 -3.85 -9.18
C ALA A 333 -8.12 -3.59 -10.59
N GLY A 334 -7.85 -2.32 -10.92
CA GLY A 334 -7.16 -1.94 -12.14
C GLY A 334 -5.71 -2.43 -12.23
N THR A 335 -5.11 -2.22 -13.40
CA THR A 335 -3.65 -2.29 -13.57
C THR A 335 -2.98 -0.96 -13.18
N GLU A 336 -1.66 -0.85 -13.33
CA GLU A 336 -0.89 0.35 -12.99
C GLU A 336 -1.09 0.76 -11.52
N SER A 337 -0.87 -0.19 -10.61
CA SER A 337 -1.18 -0.04 -9.19
C SER A 337 -2.64 0.34 -8.95
N ALA A 338 -3.57 -0.38 -9.61
CA ALA A 338 -5.00 -0.11 -9.57
C ALA A 338 -5.44 1.29 -10.05
N ASN A 339 -4.59 2.05 -10.71
CA ASN A 339 -4.97 3.38 -11.23
C ASN A 339 -5.78 3.29 -12.53
N ASP A 340 -5.71 2.18 -13.27
CA ASP A 340 -6.27 2.07 -14.61
C ASP A 340 -7.16 0.83 -14.82
N VAL A 341 -8.44 1.08 -15.09
CA VAL A 341 -9.48 0.09 -15.44
C VAL A 341 -9.98 0.32 -16.89
N SER A 342 -9.26 1.11 -17.69
CA SER A 342 -9.67 1.47 -19.05
C SER A 342 -9.67 0.25 -19.99
N GLY A 343 -8.87 -0.78 -19.68
CA GLY A 343 -8.86 -2.06 -20.39
C GLY A 343 -10.21 -2.77 -20.38
N ALA A 344 -11.07 -2.51 -19.40
CA ALA A 344 -12.42 -3.07 -19.34
C ALA A 344 -13.34 -2.60 -20.48
N ARG A 345 -13.01 -1.49 -21.17
CA ARG A 345 -13.75 -1.03 -22.36
C ARG A 345 -13.74 -2.05 -23.49
N THR A 346 -12.61 -2.73 -23.67
CA THR A 346 -12.39 -3.65 -24.79
C THR A 346 -12.40 -5.11 -24.34
N ARG A 347 -12.00 -5.36 -23.09
CA ARG A 347 -12.04 -6.68 -22.46
C ARG A 347 -12.66 -6.57 -21.06
N PRO A 348 -14.01 -6.46 -20.96
CA PRO A 348 -14.67 -6.51 -19.66
C PRO A 348 -14.44 -7.88 -19.02
N VAL A 349 -14.39 -7.93 -17.69
CA VAL A 349 -14.44 -9.17 -16.92
C VAL A 349 -15.87 -9.72 -17.00
N ILE A 350 -16.01 -11.03 -17.26
CA ILE A 350 -17.27 -11.74 -17.36
C ILE A 350 -17.24 -12.92 -16.38
N LEU A 351 -18.11 -12.86 -15.38
CA LEU A 351 -18.26 -13.90 -14.37
C LEU A 351 -19.40 -14.86 -14.74
N ASP A 352 -19.34 -16.10 -14.26
CA ASP A 352 -20.38 -17.12 -14.49
C ASP A 352 -21.70 -16.76 -13.78
N VAL A 353 -21.60 -16.03 -12.66
CA VAL A 353 -22.76 -15.48 -11.93
C VAL A 353 -22.88 -13.99 -12.28
N GLU A 354 -24.01 -13.63 -12.89
CA GLU A 354 -24.31 -12.25 -13.26
C GLU A 354 -24.42 -11.35 -12.02
N ASN A 355 -24.22 -10.04 -12.21
CA ASN A 355 -24.47 -9.01 -11.19
C ASN A 355 -23.61 -9.18 -9.91
N LYS A 356 -22.38 -9.69 -10.06
CA LYS A 356 -21.42 -9.85 -8.95
C LYS A 356 -20.09 -9.10 -9.14
N LEU A 357 -19.85 -8.53 -10.30
CA LEU A 357 -18.61 -7.82 -10.60
C LEU A 357 -18.63 -6.37 -10.10
N VAL A 358 -17.61 -5.99 -9.33
CA VAL A 358 -17.29 -4.61 -8.97
C VAL A 358 -15.87 -4.31 -9.43
N TYR A 359 -15.65 -3.22 -10.15
CA TYR A 359 -14.28 -2.77 -10.45
C TYR A 359 -13.71 -1.99 -9.28
N SER A 360 -12.40 -2.10 -9.04
CA SER A 360 -11.71 -1.35 -7.99
C SER A 360 -10.63 -0.45 -8.56
N ALA A 361 -10.49 0.77 -8.01
CA ALA A 361 -9.43 1.70 -8.36
C ALA A 361 -8.77 2.30 -7.13
N HIS A 362 -7.47 2.56 -7.20
CA HIS A 362 -6.70 3.19 -6.12
C HIS A 362 -6.16 4.51 -6.61
N ILE A 363 -6.26 5.54 -5.76
CA ILE A 363 -5.81 6.87 -6.12
C ILE A 363 -5.13 7.52 -4.91
N TYR A 364 -3.94 8.04 -5.15
CA TYR A 364 -3.15 8.78 -4.17
C TYR A 364 -2.56 10.05 -4.78
N ALA A 365 -2.05 10.95 -3.92
CA ALA A 365 -1.37 12.16 -4.35
C ALA A 365 -0.21 11.90 -5.34
N TRP A 366 0.50 10.79 -5.17
CA TRP A 366 1.61 10.40 -6.04
C TRP A 366 1.18 9.68 -7.33
N SER A 367 -0.09 9.30 -7.46
CA SER A 367 -0.63 8.71 -8.68
C SER A 367 -0.44 9.62 -9.90
N GLY A 368 -0.51 9.04 -11.09
CA GLY A 368 -0.17 9.74 -12.33
C GLY A 368 1.33 9.92 -12.55
N TRP A 369 2.17 9.22 -11.77
CA TRP A 369 3.60 9.15 -12.02
C TRP A 369 3.89 8.60 -13.42
N GLY A 370 4.87 9.18 -14.12
CA GLY A 370 5.18 8.86 -15.52
C GLY A 370 4.29 9.56 -16.56
N SER A 371 3.24 10.27 -16.15
CA SER A 371 2.48 11.14 -17.05
C SER A 371 3.22 12.45 -17.36
N THR A 372 3.06 12.96 -18.58
CA THR A 372 3.54 14.28 -18.99
C THR A 372 2.84 15.42 -18.24
N GLU A 373 1.65 15.18 -17.66
CA GLU A 373 0.91 16.14 -16.84
C GLU A 373 1.31 16.10 -15.34
N GLY A 374 2.29 15.28 -14.97
CA GLY A 374 2.77 15.17 -13.59
C GLY A 374 1.88 14.35 -12.66
N ARG A 375 2.20 14.39 -11.37
CA ARG A 375 1.49 13.65 -10.31
C ARG A 375 0.20 14.34 -9.91
N PHE A 376 -0.76 13.62 -9.33
CA PHE A 376 -2.07 14.18 -9.00
C PHE A 376 -2.02 15.33 -8.00
N LEU A 377 -1.03 15.38 -7.11
CA LEU A 377 -0.76 16.52 -6.23
C LEU A 377 -0.45 17.84 -6.99
N GLN A 378 0.03 17.76 -8.24
CA GLN A 378 0.35 18.91 -9.10
C GLN A 378 -0.77 19.29 -10.07
N ARG A 379 -1.73 18.38 -10.33
CA ARG A 379 -2.65 18.54 -11.46
C ARG A 379 -3.81 19.46 -11.15
N SER A 380 -4.18 20.29 -12.13
CA SER A 380 -5.44 21.02 -12.09
C SER A 380 -6.63 20.04 -11.97
N TYR A 381 -7.74 20.53 -11.43
CA TYR A 381 -8.97 19.73 -11.32
C TYR A 381 -9.43 19.18 -12.68
N GLU A 382 -9.28 19.95 -13.77
CA GLU A 382 -9.66 19.50 -15.11
C GLU A 382 -8.80 18.32 -15.61
N SER A 383 -7.47 18.42 -15.48
CA SER A 383 -6.56 17.34 -15.85
C SER A 383 -6.81 16.10 -14.99
N PHE A 384 -7.00 16.28 -13.67
CA PHE A 384 -7.35 15.21 -12.75
C PHE A 384 -8.62 14.47 -13.18
N VAL A 385 -9.71 15.20 -13.42
CA VAL A 385 -11.01 14.63 -13.85
C VAL A 385 -10.89 13.92 -15.20
N ARG A 386 -10.14 14.48 -16.15
CA ARG A 386 -9.91 13.83 -17.45
C ARG A 386 -9.26 12.46 -17.30
N THR A 387 -8.26 12.33 -16.42
CA THR A 387 -7.64 11.04 -16.13
C THR A 387 -8.60 10.09 -15.41
N MET A 388 -9.36 10.55 -14.41
CA MET A 388 -10.33 9.68 -13.73
C MET A 388 -11.38 9.11 -14.70
N ARG A 389 -11.89 9.94 -15.61
CA ARG A 389 -12.82 9.54 -16.69
C ARG A 389 -12.25 8.55 -17.66
N HIS A 390 -10.99 8.74 -18.04
CA HIS A 390 -10.31 7.82 -18.92
C HIS A 390 -10.16 6.44 -18.23
N ASN A 391 -9.63 6.46 -17.02
CA ASN A 391 -9.17 5.27 -16.31
C ASN A 391 -10.31 4.40 -15.76
N TRP A 392 -11.34 4.99 -15.16
CA TRP A 392 -12.35 4.18 -14.46
C TRP A 392 -13.75 4.79 -14.43
N SER A 393 -13.89 6.11 -14.27
CA SER A 393 -15.19 6.69 -13.94
C SER A 393 -16.17 6.72 -15.10
N TYR A 394 -15.72 6.44 -16.32
CA TYR A 394 -16.62 6.16 -17.43
C TYR A 394 -17.59 5.01 -17.14
N LEU A 395 -17.18 4.01 -16.34
CA LEU A 395 -18.04 2.90 -15.94
C LEU A 395 -19.23 3.41 -15.12
N LEU A 396 -18.99 4.40 -14.26
CA LEU A 396 -20.01 5.07 -13.47
C LEU A 396 -20.84 6.05 -14.29
N GLU A 397 -20.20 6.90 -15.10
CA GLU A 397 -20.87 7.94 -15.90
C GLU A 397 -21.75 7.35 -17.00
N GLN A 398 -21.43 6.15 -17.50
CA GLN A 398 -22.17 5.44 -18.56
C GLN A 398 -23.08 4.33 -18.02
N ASP A 399 -23.24 4.21 -16.70
CA ASP A 399 -24.09 3.20 -16.04
C ASP A 399 -23.74 1.73 -16.39
N ILE A 400 -22.44 1.44 -16.57
CA ILE A 400 -21.96 0.12 -17.02
C ILE A 400 -21.76 -0.85 -15.85
N ALA A 401 -20.98 -0.44 -14.85
CA ALA A 401 -20.61 -1.29 -13.72
C ALA A 401 -20.22 -0.43 -12.51
N PRO A 402 -20.34 -0.94 -11.28
CA PRO A 402 -19.88 -0.22 -10.11
C PRO A 402 -18.36 -0.12 -10.09
N VAL A 403 -17.88 1.01 -9.59
CA VAL A 403 -16.47 1.24 -9.27
C VAL A 403 -16.36 1.64 -7.82
N TRP A 404 -15.63 0.83 -7.05
CA TRP A 404 -15.26 1.10 -5.67
C TRP A 404 -13.83 1.64 -5.64
N ILE A 405 -13.64 2.81 -5.05
CA ILE A 405 -12.30 3.36 -4.88
C ILE A 405 -11.67 2.74 -3.62
N GLY A 406 -11.10 1.53 -3.74
CA GLY A 406 -10.66 0.70 -2.61
C GLY A 406 -9.60 1.34 -1.71
N GLU A 407 -8.80 2.26 -2.26
CA GLU A 407 -7.83 3.04 -1.50
C GLU A 407 -7.76 4.51 -1.94
N ILE A 408 -7.95 5.38 -0.95
CA ILE A 408 -7.56 6.79 -0.93
C ILE A 408 -6.94 7.12 0.42
N GLY A 409 -6.04 8.09 0.47
CA GLY A 409 -5.49 8.54 1.74
C GLY A 409 -4.78 9.89 1.63
N ALA A 410 -4.72 10.58 2.77
CA ALA A 410 -3.97 11.81 2.92
C ALA A 410 -3.35 11.87 4.34
N PRO A 411 -2.19 12.53 4.49
CA PRO A 411 -1.54 12.63 5.79
C PRO A 411 -2.30 13.56 6.74
N ARG A 412 -2.25 13.28 8.05
CA ARG A 412 -2.79 14.18 9.10
C ARG A 412 -2.22 15.60 8.99
N TYR A 413 -0.95 15.72 8.64
CA TYR A 413 -0.23 16.98 8.44
C TYR A 413 0.18 17.13 6.96
N PRO A 414 -0.74 17.61 6.10
CA PRO A 414 -0.49 17.70 4.66
C PRO A 414 0.39 18.90 4.29
N ASN A 415 1.06 18.76 3.16
CA ASN A 415 1.58 19.91 2.40
C ASN A 415 0.52 20.43 1.40
N LEU A 416 0.83 21.51 0.68
CA LEU A 416 -0.06 22.09 -0.34
C LEU A 416 -0.42 21.08 -1.43
N GLY A 417 0.51 20.24 -1.88
CA GLY A 417 0.24 19.21 -2.88
C GLY A 417 -0.73 18.14 -2.37
N ASP A 418 -0.54 17.66 -1.14
CA ASP A 418 -1.42 16.66 -0.51
C ASP A 418 -2.84 17.22 -0.38
N ALA A 419 -2.97 18.46 0.11
CA ALA A 419 -4.26 19.13 0.26
C ALA A 419 -4.95 19.41 -1.08
N HIS A 420 -4.17 19.78 -2.10
CA HIS A 420 -4.68 20.03 -3.45
C HIS A 420 -5.22 18.74 -4.10
N TYR A 421 -4.45 17.64 -4.01
CA TYR A 421 -4.92 16.31 -4.41
C TYR A 421 -6.20 15.93 -3.66
N TRP A 422 -6.20 16.05 -2.34
CA TRP A 422 -7.33 15.66 -1.50
C TRP A 422 -8.59 16.44 -1.88
N HIS A 423 -8.49 17.76 -2.08
CA HIS A 423 -9.61 18.59 -2.50
C HIS A 423 -10.16 18.17 -3.87
N ASN A 424 -9.29 17.93 -4.85
CA ASN A 424 -9.71 17.44 -6.17
C ASN A 424 -10.40 16.08 -6.07
N MET A 425 -9.86 15.16 -5.26
CA MET A 425 -10.43 13.85 -5.03
C MET A 425 -11.82 13.94 -4.38
N MET A 426 -11.94 14.61 -3.23
CA MET A 426 -13.20 14.75 -2.50
C MET A 426 -14.28 15.41 -3.34
N LYS A 427 -13.92 16.48 -4.08
CA LYS A 427 -14.83 17.14 -5.02
C LYS A 427 -15.31 16.20 -6.11
N TYR A 428 -14.42 15.36 -6.65
CA TYR A 428 -14.79 14.44 -7.72
C TYR A 428 -15.64 13.27 -7.22
N LEU A 429 -15.26 12.63 -6.09
CA LEU A 429 -16.05 11.54 -5.50
C LEU A 429 -17.47 11.97 -5.15
N LYS A 430 -17.66 13.19 -4.61
CA LYS A 430 -18.99 13.78 -4.38
C LYS A 430 -19.77 13.95 -5.67
N LYS A 431 -19.11 14.46 -6.72
CA LYS A 431 -19.74 14.69 -8.03
C LYS A 431 -20.21 13.40 -8.68
N VAL A 432 -19.39 12.36 -8.63
CA VAL A 432 -19.75 11.08 -9.23
C VAL A 432 -20.47 10.16 -8.26
N ASP A 433 -20.64 10.50 -6.98
CA ASP A 433 -21.23 9.61 -5.97
C ASP A 433 -20.59 8.20 -5.99
N ALA A 434 -19.26 8.16 -5.94
CA ALA A 434 -18.50 6.92 -5.93
C ALA A 434 -18.44 6.31 -4.53
N ASP A 435 -18.32 4.99 -4.49
CA ASP A 435 -18.05 4.20 -3.30
C ASP A 435 -16.55 4.27 -3.00
N PHE A 436 -16.14 4.22 -1.73
CA PHE A 436 -14.73 4.47 -1.36
C PHE A 436 -14.23 3.59 -0.21
N GLY A 437 -12.90 3.53 -0.10
CA GLY A 437 -12.15 2.89 0.98
C GLY A 437 -10.98 3.77 1.39
N TYR A 438 -10.94 4.15 2.67
CA TYR A 438 -9.88 4.98 3.21
C TYR A 438 -8.70 4.12 3.70
N TRP A 439 -7.48 4.50 3.32
CA TRP A 439 -6.24 3.97 3.87
C TRP A 439 -5.67 4.99 4.87
N ALA A 440 -5.58 4.70 6.17
CA ALA A 440 -5.98 3.45 6.84
C ALA A 440 -6.49 3.68 8.27
N LEU A 441 -7.07 2.64 8.86
CA LEU A 441 -7.49 2.60 10.26
C LEU A 441 -6.28 2.71 11.22
N ASN A 442 -5.24 1.94 10.91
CA ASN A 442 -4.12 1.65 11.80
C ASN A 442 -3.34 2.93 12.19
N PRO A 443 -3.05 3.16 13.49
CA PRO A 443 -2.17 4.23 13.96
C PRO A 443 -0.67 3.93 13.78
N ARG A 444 -0.31 2.65 13.67
CA ARG A 444 1.07 2.15 13.65
C ARG A 444 1.27 1.09 12.57
N LYS A 445 2.45 1.12 11.95
CA LYS A 445 2.90 0.09 11.01
C LYS A 445 3.57 -1.07 11.76
N PRO A 446 3.26 -2.33 11.42
CA PRO A 446 3.91 -3.51 12.00
C PRO A 446 5.43 -3.43 11.98
N LYS A 447 6.00 -2.92 10.87
CA LYS A 447 7.43 -2.74 10.73
C LYS A 447 7.96 -1.59 11.58
N GLY A 448 8.65 -1.93 12.66
CA GLY A 448 9.36 -0.97 13.51
C GLY A 448 8.44 -0.05 14.31
N ASP A 449 7.16 -0.38 14.40
CA ASP A 449 6.16 0.33 15.20
C ASP A 449 6.14 1.85 14.94
N ILE A 450 6.33 2.23 13.67
CA ILE A 450 6.37 3.63 13.28
C ILE A 450 4.96 4.17 13.06
N HIS A 451 4.77 5.46 13.34
CA HIS A 451 3.49 6.14 13.14
C HIS A 451 3.01 6.06 11.69
N GLU A 452 1.76 5.65 11.51
CA GLU A 452 1.05 5.69 10.24
C GLU A 452 0.47 7.09 10.04
N GLY A 453 1.10 7.87 9.15
CA GLY A 453 0.70 9.26 8.90
C GLY A 453 -0.70 9.40 8.33
N TYR A 454 -1.29 8.32 7.81
CA TYR A 454 -2.62 8.29 7.21
C TYR A 454 -3.71 7.81 8.18
N SER A 455 -3.35 7.43 9.40
CA SER A 455 -4.26 6.93 10.43
C SER A 455 -5.51 7.79 10.65
N VAL A 456 -6.61 7.13 11.01
CA VAL A 456 -7.86 7.76 11.51
C VAL A 456 -8.13 7.48 12.99
N LEU A 457 -7.28 6.66 13.63
CA LEU A 457 -7.26 6.42 15.07
C LEU A 457 -5.93 6.88 15.65
N GLU A 458 -5.94 7.29 16.92
CA GLU A 458 -4.73 7.48 17.72
C GLU A 458 -4.15 6.12 18.16
N ASP A 459 -2.97 6.12 18.79
CA ASP A 459 -2.23 4.91 19.20
C ASP A 459 -2.98 4.00 20.18
N ASP A 460 -4.04 4.51 20.83
CA ASP A 460 -4.90 3.72 21.72
C ASP A 460 -5.91 2.84 20.98
N TRP A 461 -5.95 2.90 19.63
CA TRP A 461 -6.88 2.17 18.76
C TRP A 461 -8.37 2.44 19.03
N VAL A 462 -8.70 3.52 19.75
CA VAL A 462 -10.08 3.88 20.12
C VAL A 462 -10.38 5.35 19.83
N THR A 463 -9.45 6.26 20.10
CA THR A 463 -9.66 7.70 19.95
C THR A 463 -9.63 8.10 18.47
N PRO A 464 -10.73 8.67 17.92
CA PRO A 464 -10.75 9.15 16.55
C PRO A 464 -9.84 10.36 16.31
N ILE A 465 -9.17 10.38 15.17
CA ILE A 465 -8.54 11.60 14.65
C ILE A 465 -9.60 12.42 13.90
N VAL A 466 -10.12 13.44 14.58
CA VAL A 466 -11.14 14.34 14.02
C VAL A 466 -10.47 15.53 13.35
N ASP A 467 -10.28 15.45 12.04
CA ASP A 467 -9.61 16.49 11.24
C ASP A 467 -10.31 16.74 9.88
N TYR A 468 -9.63 17.46 8.98
CA TYR A 468 -10.14 17.79 7.64
C TYR A 468 -10.52 16.55 6.81
N ARG A 469 -9.79 15.43 6.98
CA ARG A 469 -10.06 14.18 6.26
C ARG A 469 -11.35 13.58 6.77
N MET A 470 -11.51 13.52 8.09
CA MET A 470 -12.72 12.99 8.73
C MET A 470 -13.96 13.83 8.39
N LYS A 471 -13.82 15.17 8.33
CA LYS A 471 -14.89 16.06 7.83
C LYS A 471 -15.33 15.65 6.43
N ASP A 472 -14.40 15.62 5.49
CA ASP A 472 -14.72 15.37 4.08
C ASP A 472 -15.27 13.96 3.85
N MET A 473 -14.75 12.95 4.56
CA MET A 473 -15.28 11.58 4.54
C MET A 473 -16.68 11.50 5.16
N THR A 474 -16.93 12.22 6.26
CA THR A 474 -18.27 12.29 6.86
C THR A 474 -19.28 12.87 5.88
N GLU A 475 -18.89 13.87 5.08
CA GLU A 475 -19.75 14.41 4.02
C GLU A 475 -20.02 13.40 2.91
N LEU A 476 -19.00 12.62 2.49
CA LEU A 476 -19.16 11.54 1.52
C LEU A 476 -20.07 10.41 2.02
N ILE A 477 -19.91 10.00 3.27
CA ILE A 477 -20.71 8.93 3.91
C ILE A 477 -22.20 9.29 3.94
N ASN A 478 -22.50 10.58 4.11
CA ASN A 478 -23.83 11.08 4.39
C ASN A 478 -24.60 11.61 3.17
N GLN A 479 -23.98 11.54 1.99
CA GLN A 479 -24.55 11.87 0.69
C GLN A 479 -25.43 10.72 0.20
#